data_AF-A0A1Q7PPZ0-F1
#
_entry.id   AF-A0A1Q7PPZ0-F1
#
_cell.length_a   1.000
_cell.length_b   1.000
_cell.length_c   1.000
_cell.angle_alpha   90.00
_cell.angle_beta   90.00
_cell.angle_gamma   90.00
#
_symmetry.space_group_name_H-M   'P 1'
#
loop_
_entity.id
_entity.type
_entity.pdbx_description
1 polymer ?
#
loop_
_entity_poly.entity_id
_entity_poly.type
_entity_poly.pdbx_seq_one_letter_code
_entity_poly.pdbx_strand_id
1 'polypeptide(L)'
;MQINSEHALTHAVIAELDRERESPLHAIIRLSCAMSFLRNGIRSCSVQVECKAGCGYLVEAFGEEAEILRQKANAIQSMLKERGLEGSSKSIVDVLQ
;
A
#
# COMPACT_ATOMS: atom_id res chain seq x y z
N MET A 1 -5.03 22.90 -6.61
CA MET A 1 -4.25 21.69 -6.96
C MET A 1 -5.03 20.48 -6.47
N GLN A 2 -5.67 19.74 -7.38
CA GLN A 2 -6.21 18.42 -7.04
C GLN A 2 -5.01 17.47 -6.92
N ILE A 3 -4.81 16.89 -5.74
CA ILE A 3 -3.81 15.84 -5.57
C ILE A 3 -4.46 14.57 -6.10
N ASN A 4 -4.01 14.11 -7.27
CA ASN A 4 -4.50 12.85 -7.86
C ASN A 4 -4.20 11.69 -6.92
N SER A 5 -5.12 10.73 -6.79
CA SER A 5 -5.01 9.63 -5.81
C SER A 5 -3.75 8.78 -6.00
N GLU A 6 -3.23 8.66 -7.21
CA GLU A 6 -1.93 8.00 -7.47
C GLU A 6 -0.75 8.72 -6.78
N HIS A 7 -0.74 10.05 -6.86
CA HIS A 7 0.31 10.87 -6.26
C HIS A 7 0.23 10.78 -4.73
N ALA A 8 -0.99 10.75 -4.18
CA ALA A 8 -1.21 10.56 -2.75
C ALA A 8 -0.67 9.21 -2.26
N LEU A 9 -0.96 8.11 -2.97
CA LEU A 9 -0.45 6.78 -2.61
C LEU A 9 1.08 6.73 -2.68
N THR A 10 1.65 7.26 -3.76
CA THR A 10 3.11 7.26 -3.95
C THR A 10 3.81 8.05 -2.85
N HIS A 11 3.30 9.24 -2.55
CA HIS A 11 3.88 10.10 -1.52
C HIS A 11 3.76 9.48 -0.12
N ALA A 12 2.61 8.88 0.21
CA ALA A 12 2.42 8.21 1.50
C ALA A 12 3.40 7.05 1.69
N VAL A 13 3.59 6.23 0.65
CA VAL A 13 4.51 5.09 0.71
C VAL A 13 5.96 5.54 0.80
N ILE A 14 6.39 6.51 -0.01
CA ILE A 14 7.78 7.01 0.04
C ILE A 14 8.08 7.66 1.38
N ALA A 15 7.17 8.50 1.89
CA ALA A 15 7.35 9.16 3.18
C ALA A 15 7.49 8.13 4.32
N GLU A 16 6.73 7.04 4.27
CA GLU A 16 6.82 6.01 5.28
C GLU A 16 8.09 5.15 5.12
N LEU A 17 8.52 4.85 3.89
CA LEU A 17 9.80 4.21 3.63
C LEU A 17 11.00 5.05 4.08
N ASP A 18 10.93 6.38 3.95
CA ASP A 18 11.96 7.28 4.46
C ASP A 18 11.99 7.27 6.00
N ARG A 19 10.82 7.26 6.65
CA ARG A 19 10.72 7.12 8.11
C ARG A 19 11.19 5.76 8.61
N GLU A 20 11.00 4.69 7.84
CA GLU A 20 11.51 3.35 8.18
C GLU A 20 13.04 3.37 8.34
N ARG A 21 13.75 4.14 7.51
CA ARG A 21 15.21 4.30 7.60
C ARG A 21 15.64 4.95 8.91
N GLU A 22 14.81 5.82 9.46
CA GLU A 22 15.05 6.49 10.74
C GLU A 22 14.58 5.64 11.93
N SER A 23 13.51 4.85 11.73
CA SER A 23 12.94 3.99 12.77
C SER A 23 12.17 2.79 12.18
N PRO A 24 12.51 1.55 12.58
CA PRO A 24 11.85 0.33 12.08
C PRO A 24 10.38 0.20 12.52
N LEU A 25 9.89 1.10 13.39
CA LEU A 25 8.46 1.17 13.74
C LEU A 25 7.62 1.68 12.56
N HIS A 26 8.20 2.40 11.61
CA HIS A 26 7.50 2.89 10.43
C HIS A 26 7.52 1.89 9.26
N ALA A 27 8.11 0.71 9.42
CA ALA A 27 8.13 -0.30 8.37
C ALA A 27 6.71 -0.61 7.86
N ILE A 28 6.51 -0.54 6.55
CA ILE A 28 5.27 -0.94 5.89
C ILE A 28 5.18 -2.46 5.97
N ILE A 29 4.18 -2.97 6.69
CA ILE A 29 3.99 -4.41 6.92
C ILE A 29 2.96 -5.01 5.97
N ARG A 30 2.06 -4.19 5.42
CA ARG A 30 1.02 -4.67 4.51
C ARG A 30 0.56 -3.57 3.57
N LEU A 31 0.32 -3.97 2.32
CA LEU A 31 -0.39 -3.16 1.33
C LEU A 31 -1.51 -4.03 0.73
N SER A 32 -2.74 -3.60 0.94
CA SER A 32 -3.95 -4.25 0.44
C SER A 32 -4.62 -3.35 -0.60
N CYS A 33 -5.09 -3.93 -1.69
CA CYS A 33 -5.81 -3.21 -2.74
C CYS A 33 -7.12 -3.94 -3.04
N ALA A 34 -8.24 -3.22 -3.01
CA ALA A 34 -9.56 -3.77 -3.30
C ALA A 34 -10.23 -2.97 -4.43
N MET A 35 -10.75 -3.69 -5.43
CA MET A 35 -11.58 -3.12 -6.48
C MET A 35 -13.06 -3.34 -6.15
N SER A 36 -13.89 -2.36 -6.45
CA SER A 36 -15.34 -2.43 -6.24
C SER A 36 -16.10 -1.57 -7.24
N PHE A 37 -17.42 -1.68 -7.23
CA PHE A 37 -18.32 -0.83 -8.01
C PHE A 37 -19.34 -0.18 -7.09
N LEU A 38 -19.54 1.13 -7.26
CA LEU A 38 -20.59 1.89 -6.59
C LEU A 38 -21.95 1.57 -7.22
N ARG A 39 -23.04 1.88 -6.49
CA ARG A 39 -24.42 1.62 -6.95
C ARG A 39 -24.78 2.29 -8.28
N ASN A 40 -24.08 3.36 -8.65
CA ASN A 40 -24.25 4.07 -9.93
C ASN A 40 -23.36 3.51 -11.07
N GLY A 41 -22.69 2.37 -10.86
CA GLY A 41 -21.82 1.74 -11.84
C GLY A 41 -20.40 2.31 -11.91
N ILE A 42 -20.07 3.32 -11.10
CA ILE A 42 -18.72 3.88 -11.05
C ILE A 42 -17.77 2.89 -10.37
N ARG A 43 -16.65 2.58 -11.03
CA ARG A 43 -15.57 1.78 -10.46
C ARG A 43 -14.92 2.51 -9.29
N SER A 44 -14.55 1.80 -8.24
CA SER A 44 -13.77 2.32 -7.13
C SER A 44 -12.58 1.40 -6.84
N CYS A 45 -11.50 1.99 -6.38
CA CYS A 45 -10.33 1.31 -5.87
C CYS A 45 -9.99 1.89 -4.50
N SER A 46 -9.80 1.03 -3.51
CA SER A 46 -9.36 1.42 -2.18
C SER A 46 -8.05 0.68 -1.87
N VAL A 47 -7.02 1.45 -1.52
CA VAL A 47 -5.69 0.95 -1.18
C VAL A 47 -5.40 1.29 0.26
N GLN A 48 -5.16 0.27 1.07
CA GLN A 48 -4.80 0.40 2.47
C GLN A 48 -3.33 0.02 2.65
N VAL A 49 -2.56 0.91 3.27
CA VAL A 49 -1.18 0.70 3.70
C VAL A 49 -1.17 0.62 5.21
N GLU A 50 -0.59 -0.44 5.77
CA GLU A 50 -0.45 -0.64 7.22
C GLU A 50 1.03 -0.66 7.59
N CYS A 51 1.37 0.04 8.67
CA CYS A 51 2.73 0.15 9.17
C CYS A 51 2.82 -0.41 10.59
N LYS A 52 4.03 -0.83 11.00
CA LYS A 52 4.25 -1.52 12.28
C LYS A 52 3.89 -0.67 13.51
N ALA A 53 3.96 0.65 13.41
CA ALA A 53 3.57 1.59 14.47
C ALA A 53 2.04 1.68 14.67
N GLY A 54 1.24 0.96 13.89
CA GLY A 54 -0.22 1.06 13.91
C GLY A 54 -0.78 2.25 13.13
N CYS A 55 0.07 3.03 12.45
CA CYS A 55 -0.38 4.01 11.47
C CYS A 55 -0.80 3.30 10.17
N GLY A 56 -1.92 3.76 9.60
CA GLY A 56 -2.43 3.25 8.33
C GLY A 56 -2.91 4.38 7.43
N TYR A 57 -2.67 4.24 6.13
CA TYR A 57 -3.12 5.17 5.11
C TYR A 57 -4.17 4.48 4.26
N LEU A 58 -5.28 5.17 4.01
CA LEU A 58 -6.32 4.75 3.07
C LEU A 58 -6.33 5.75 1.92
N VAL A 59 -6.12 5.25 0.71
CA VAL A 59 -6.22 6.04 -0.52
C VAL A 59 -7.31 5.44 -1.38
N GLU A 60 -8.23 6.29 -1.84
CA GLU A 60 -9.35 5.86 -2.68
C GLU A 60 -9.34 6.62 -4.01
N ALA A 61 -9.75 5.93 -5.07
CA ALA A 61 -9.93 6.51 -6.39
C ALA A 61 -11.19 5.94 -7.05
N PHE A 62 -11.77 6.72 -7.96
CA PHE A 62 -13.03 6.40 -8.62
C PHE A 62 -12.91 6.56 -10.13
N GLY A 63 -13.79 5.89 -10.88
CA GLY A 63 -13.81 5.98 -12.34
C GLY A 63 -12.53 5.44 -12.97
N GLU A 64 -11.94 6.21 -13.89
CA GLU A 64 -10.68 5.84 -14.58
C GLU A 64 -9.48 5.84 -13.62
N GLU A 65 -9.48 6.73 -12.63
CA GLU A 65 -8.39 6.80 -11.64
C GLU A 65 -8.34 5.55 -10.74
N ALA A 66 -9.45 4.81 -10.60
CA ALA A 66 -9.47 3.55 -9.86
C ALA A 66 -8.52 2.51 -10.47
N GLU A 67 -8.45 2.45 -11.80
CA GLU A 67 -7.59 1.50 -12.50
C GLU A 67 -6.11 1.93 -12.42
N ILE A 68 -5.85 3.23 -12.51
CA ILE A 68 -4.51 3.81 -12.33
C ILE A 68 -4.00 3.53 -10.90
N LEU A 69 -4.84 3.77 -9.89
CA LEU A 69 -4.52 3.51 -8.49
C LEU A 69 -4.21 2.02 -8.26
N ARG A 70 -5.00 1.11 -8.85
CA ARG A 70 -4.77 -0.34 -8.79
C ARG A 70 -3.43 -0.74 -9.39
N GLN A 71 -3.12 -0.25 -10.59
CA GLN A 71 -1.84 -0.55 -11.25
C GLN A 71 -0.66 -0.06 -10.42
N LYS A 72 -0.78 1.14 -9.83
CA LYS A 72 0.25 1.68 -8.96
C LYS A 72 0.43 0.88 -7.68
N ALA A 73 -0.68 0.52 -7.03
CA ALA A 73 -0.66 -0.32 -5.83
C ALA A 73 0.03 -1.66 -6.09
N ASN A 74 -0.23 -2.30 -7.23
CA ASN A 74 0.43 -3.54 -7.62
C ASN A 74 1.94 -3.35 -7.85
N ALA A 75 2.35 -2.26 -8.51
CA ALA A 75 3.77 -1.95 -8.72
C ALA A 75 4.50 -1.74 -7.39
N ILE A 76 3.90 -0.97 -6.48
CA ILE A 76 4.44 -0.76 -5.12
C ILE A 76 4.49 -2.08 -4.35
N GLN A 77 3.45 -2.92 -4.44
CA GLN A 77 3.44 -4.21 -3.79
C GLN A 77 4.56 -5.13 -4.31
N SER A 78 4.84 -5.11 -5.63
CA SER A 78 5.97 -5.83 -6.21
C SER A 78 7.30 -5.32 -5.65
N MET A 79 7.50 -4.00 -5.63
CA MET A 79 8.70 -3.37 -5.08
C MET A 79 8.90 -3.72 -3.59
N LEU A 80 7.84 -3.70 -2.78
CA LEU A 80 7.91 -4.08 -1.36
C LEU A 80 8.23 -5.57 -1.19
N LYS A 81 7.68 -6.44 -2.04
CA LYS A 81 8.01 -7.88 -2.05
C LYS A 81 9.47 -8.11 -2.45
N GLU A 82 9.97 -7.41 -3.46
CA GLU A 82 11.38 -7.48 -3.89
C GLU A 82 12.33 -7.04 -2.77
N ARG A 83 12.00 -5.95 -2.06
CA ARG A 83 12.73 -5.53 -0.85
C ARG A 83 12.65 -6.55 0.29
N GLY A 84 11.50 -7.19 0.48
CA GLY A 84 11.32 -8.28 1.45
C GLY A 84 12.03 -9.58 1.08
N LEU A 85 12.42 -9.76 -0.19
CA LEU A 85 13.19 -10.93 -0.67
C LEU A 85 14.70 -10.75 -0.45
N GLU A 86 15.20 -9.53 -0.24
CA GLU A 86 16.54 -9.29 0.34
C GLU A 86 16.54 -9.43 1.88
N GLY A 87 15.37 -9.58 2.49
CA GLY A 87 15.15 -9.86 3.91
C GLY A 87 14.54 -11.25 4.16
N SER A 88 14.97 -12.27 3.41
CA SER A 88 14.60 -13.65 3.72
C SER A 88 15.24 -14.08 5.04
N SER A 89 14.49 -13.97 6.12
CA SER A 89 14.69 -14.80 7.29
C SER A 89 13.36 -15.07 7.98
N LYS A 90 12.74 -16.14 7.48
CA LYS A 90 11.77 -17.01 8.14
C LYS A 90 10.35 -16.47 8.34
N SER A 91 9.42 -17.31 7.89
CA SER A 91 7.99 -17.33 8.24
C SER A 91 7.76 -16.95 9.70
N ILE A 92 6.85 -15.99 9.95
CA ILE A 92 6.43 -15.64 11.31
C ILE A 92 5.21 -16.45 11.79
N VAL A 93 4.77 -17.43 11.02
CA VAL A 93 3.65 -18.32 11.39
C VAL A 93 3.91 -19.73 10.85
N ASP A 94 4.76 -20.51 11.55
CA ASP A 94 4.69 -21.99 11.64
C ASP A 94 5.79 -22.56 12.56
N VAL A 95 6.03 -21.94 13.72
CA VAL A 95 6.79 -22.56 14.83
C VAL A 95 6.04 -22.32 16.13
N LEU A 96 4.80 -22.78 16.20
CA LEU A 96 4.05 -23.01 17.44
C LEU A 96 2.90 -23.99 17.14
N GLN A 97 3.24 -25.23 16.81
CA GLN A 97 2.44 -26.42 17.12
C GLN A 97 3.39 -27.56 17.48
#